data_AF-A0A6M0Q8Z7-F1
#
_entry.id   AF-A0A6M0Q8Z7-F1
#
_cell.length_a   1.000
_cell.length_b   1.000
_cell.length_c   1.000
_cell.angle_alpha   90.00
_cell.angle_beta   90.00
_cell.angle_gamma   90.00
#
_symmetry.space_group_name_H-M   'P 1'
#
loop_
_entity.id
_entity.type
_entity.pdbx_description
1 polymer ?
#
loop_
_entity_poly.entity_id
_entity_poly.type
_entity_poly.pdbx_seq_one_letter_code
_entity_poly.pdbx_strand_id
1 'polypeptide(L)'
;MKTKDPFEGEFYLKSKMDAYDEEIPDFPMRKNKFSSIIGFLASPTKNPMDHFISESQGIIMLKAVPALIGICLAFVQTLIYFL
;
A
#
# COMPACT_ATOMS: atom_id res chain seq x y z
N MET A 1 6.01 -24.97 5.95
CA MET A 1 4.79 -25.09 5.14
C MET A 1 5.20 -25.71 3.81
N LYS A 2 4.87 -26.98 3.55
CA LYS A 2 5.33 -27.69 2.35
C LYS A 2 4.41 -27.29 1.19
N THR A 3 4.89 -26.44 0.30
CA THR A 3 4.18 -26.09 -0.94
C THR A 3 4.05 -27.35 -1.78
N LYS A 4 2.82 -27.87 -1.88
CA LYS A 4 2.52 -29.00 -2.76
C LYS A 4 2.71 -28.53 -4.19
N ASP A 5 3.49 -29.27 -4.99
CA ASP A 5 3.72 -28.95 -6.39
C ASP A 5 2.37 -29.02 -7.12
N PRO A 6 1.84 -27.92 -7.68
CA PRO A 6 0.54 -27.92 -8.35
C PRO A 6 0.53 -28.78 -9.62
N PHE A 7 1.69 -29.21 -10.12
CA PHE A 7 1.85 -30.03 -11.31
C PHE A 7 2.07 -31.53 -11.01
N GLU A 8 1.85 -31.96 -9.76
CA GLU A 8 1.99 -33.34 -9.31
C GLU A 8 0.92 -34.24 -9.98
N GLY A 9 1.20 -34.68 -11.22
CA GLY A 9 0.30 -35.50 -12.04
C GLY A 9 0.28 -35.11 -13.53
N GLU A 10 0.81 -33.94 -13.90
CA GLU A 10 0.72 -33.40 -15.26
C GLU A 10 2.09 -33.33 -15.94
N PHE A 11 2.64 -34.49 -16.29
CA PHE A 11 3.99 -34.62 -16.86
C PHE A 11 4.15 -33.86 -18.20
N TYR A 12 3.11 -33.85 -19.03
CA TYR A 12 3.11 -33.16 -20.32
C TYR A 12 3.10 -31.63 -20.19
N LEU A 13 2.40 -31.11 -19.19
CA LEU A 13 2.31 -29.66 -18.97
C LEU A 13 3.64 -29.14 -18.42
N LYS A 14 4.23 -29.89 -17.48
CA LYS A 14 5.54 -29.59 -16.92
C LYS A 14 6.64 -29.63 -17.98
N SER A 15 6.64 -30.63 -18.86
CA SER A 15 7.65 -30.73 -19.93
C SER A 15 7.54 -29.61 -20.97
N LYS A 16 6.33 -29.11 -21.25
CA LYS A 16 6.17 -27.95 -22.12
C LYS A 16 6.62 -26.66 -21.46
N MET A 17 6.35 -26.46 -20.17
CA MET A 17 6.82 -25.26 -19.45
C MET A 17 8.34 -25.23 -19.33
N ASP A 18 8.95 -26.37 -18.97
CA ASP A 18 10.41 -26.49 -18.84
C ASP A 18 11.13 -26.38 -20.20
N ALA A 19 10.43 -26.62 -21.31
CA ALA A 19 10.97 -26.43 -22.67
C ALA A 19 11.08 -24.96 -23.09
N TYR A 20 10.38 -24.05 -22.40
CA TYR A 20 10.52 -22.61 -22.58
C TYR A 20 11.44 -22.07 -21.48
N ASP A 21 12.74 -22.25 -21.66
CA ASP A 21 13.76 -21.47 -20.95
C ASP A 21 13.72 -20.03 -21.51
N GLU A 22 12.68 -19.29 -21.14
CA GLU A 22 12.68 -17.85 -21.32
C GLU A 22 13.72 -17.28 -20.34
N GLU A 23 14.80 -16.72 -20.89
CA GLU A 23 15.72 -15.89 -20.12
C GLU A 23 14.92 -14.75 -19.50
N ILE A 24 14.49 -14.91 -18.25
CA ILE A 24 13.79 -13.86 -17.50
C ILE A 24 14.79 -12.72 -17.38
N PRO A 25 14.59 -11.59 -18.06
CA PRO A 25 15.51 -10.48 -17.96
C PRO A 25 15.50 -10.02 -16.50
N ASP A 26 16.68 -9.85 -15.93
CA ASP A 26 16.83 -9.40 -14.56
C ASP A 26 16.33 -7.95 -14.51
N PHE A 27 15.07 -7.73 -14.11
CA PHE A 27 14.49 -6.39 -14.07
C PHE A 27 15.08 -5.65 -12.87
N PRO A 28 15.94 -4.63 -13.06
CA PRO A 28 16.44 -3.86 -11.95
C PRO A 28 15.30 -2.97 -11.44
N MET A 29 14.46 -3.50 -10.55
CA MET A 29 13.53 -2.69 -9.77
C MET A 29 14.36 -1.78 -8.89
N ARG A 30 14.63 -0.55 -9.37
CA ARG A 30 15.21 0.49 -8.54
C ARG A 30 14.27 0.67 -7.36
N LYS A 31 14.74 0.30 -6.16
CA LYS A 31 14.07 0.55 -4.89
C LYS A 31 14.10 2.06 -4.64
N ASN A 32 13.24 2.78 -5.34
CA ASN A 32 13.03 4.20 -5.11
C ASN A 32 12.12 4.34 -3.89
N LYS A 33 12.35 5.32 -3.03
CA LYS A 33 11.48 5.56 -1.85
C LYS A 33 10.02 5.77 -2.25
N PHE A 34 9.79 6.21 -3.50
CA PHE A 34 8.48 6.40 -4.10
C PHE A 34 7.91 5.16 -4.81
N SER A 35 8.64 4.06 -4.95
CA SER A 35 8.12 2.85 -5.61
C SER A 35 6.94 2.24 -4.85
N SER A 36 6.97 2.32 -3.50
CA SER A 36 5.82 1.92 -2.67
C SER A 36 4.61 2.82 -2.88
N ILE A 37 4.82 4.11 -3.16
CA ILE A 37 3.74 5.07 -3.42
C ILE A 37 3.14 4.80 -4.81
N ILE A 38 3.98 4.57 -5.83
CA ILE A 38 3.51 4.22 -7.17
C ILE A 38 2.77 2.89 -7.16
N GLY A 39 3.31 1.85 -6.51
CA GLY A 39 2.62 0.56 -6.39
C GLY A 39 1.32 0.67 -5.61
N PHE A 40 1.27 1.55 -4.61
CA PHE A 40 0.06 1.87 -3.86
C PHE A 40 -1.00 2.56 -4.75
N LEU A 41 -0.62 3.60 -5.49
CA LEU A 41 -1.52 4.35 -6.40
C LEU A 41 -1.93 3.58 -7.65
N ALA A 42 -1.04 2.71 -8.16
CA ALA A 42 -1.31 1.85 -9.31
C ALA A 42 -2.16 0.64 -8.92
N SER A 43 -2.31 0.34 -7.62
CA SER A 43 -3.21 -0.70 -7.16
C SER A 43 -4.64 -0.14 -7.07
N PRO A 44 -5.57 -0.57 -7.94
CA PRO A 44 -6.94 -0.04 -7.93
C PRO A 44 -7.73 -0.44 -6.66
N THR A 45 -7.18 -1.31 -5.81
CA THR A 45 -7.90 -1.98 -4.73
C THR A 45 -7.41 -1.65 -3.32
N LYS A 46 -6.30 -0.91 -3.16
CA LYS A 46 -5.74 -0.64 -1.84
C LYS A 46 -6.12 0.78 -1.39
N ASN A 47 -7.23 0.90 -0.67
CA ASN A 47 -7.63 2.16 -0.05
C ASN A 47 -6.75 2.39 1.20
N PRO A 48 -5.98 3.50 1.29
CA PRO A 48 -5.08 3.70 2.42
C PRO A 48 -5.86 3.97 3.72
N MET A 49 -7.12 4.37 3.56
CA MET A 49 -8.04 4.65 4.65
C MET A 49 -8.67 3.39 5.24
N ASP A 50 -8.54 2.22 4.61
CA ASP A 50 -9.11 0.97 5.15
C ASP A 50 -8.52 0.63 6.53
N HIS A 51 -7.25 0.96 6.77
CA HIS A 51 -6.63 0.76 8.07
C HIS A 51 -7.29 1.61 9.17
N PHE A 52 -7.58 2.87 8.85
CA PHE A 52 -8.25 3.80 9.74
C PHE A 52 -9.76 3.51 9.90
N ILE A 53 -10.38 2.80 8.96
CA ILE A 53 -11.81 2.45 9.06
C ILE A 53 -12.01 1.14 9.86
N SER A 54 -11.05 0.21 9.79
CA SER A 54 -11.16 -1.09 10.48
C SER A 54 -10.98 -1.03 11.99
N GLU A 55 -10.36 0.03 12.51
CA GLU A 55 -10.03 0.18 13.93
C GLU A 55 -11.03 1.15 14.57
N SER A 56 -11.67 0.76 15.68
CA SER A 56 -12.68 1.60 16.36
C SER A 56 -12.15 2.98 16.79
N GLN A 57 -10.83 3.11 16.92
CA GLN A 57 -10.12 4.36 17.21
C GLN A 57 -10.04 5.31 16.01
N GLY A 58 -10.21 4.84 14.79
CA GLY A 58 -10.12 5.68 13.61
C GLY A 58 -11.29 6.65 13.45
N ILE A 59 -12.48 6.33 13.96
CA ILE A 59 -13.59 7.29 14.05
C ILE A 59 -13.23 8.44 15.02
N ILE A 60 -12.54 8.12 16.12
CA ILE A 60 -12.10 9.11 17.10
C ILE A 60 -11.01 9.99 16.49
N MET A 61 -10.01 9.41 15.81
CA MET A 61 -8.99 10.19 15.10
C MET A 61 -9.58 11.06 14.00
N LEU A 62 -10.52 10.54 13.20
CA LEU A 62 -11.16 11.29 12.13
C LEU A 62 -11.90 12.54 12.64
N LYS A 63 -12.42 12.50 13.87
CA LYS A 63 -13.08 13.64 14.51
C LYS A 63 -12.11 14.55 15.28
N ALA A 64 -11.14 13.97 15.96
CA ALA A 64 -10.20 14.70 16.81
C ALA A 64 -9.19 15.50 15.98
N VAL A 65 -8.72 14.96 14.86
CA VAL A 65 -7.71 15.62 14.01
C VAL A 65 -8.21 16.96 13.46
N PRO A 66 -9.40 17.06 12.82
CA PRO A 66 -9.93 18.35 12.37
C PRO A 66 -10.17 19.34 13.51
N ALA A 67 -10.62 18.87 14.68
CA ALA A 67 -10.83 19.72 15.84
C ALA A 67 -9.52 20.33 16.37
N LEU A 68 -8.46 19.51 16.45
CA LEU A 68 -7.13 19.95 16.86
C LEU A 68 -6.54 20.96 15.88
N ILE A 69 -6.68 20.71 14.58
CA ILE A 69 -6.27 21.65 13.52
C ILE A 69 -7.04 22.98 13.66
N GLY A 70 -8.35 22.92 13.89
CA GLY A 70 -9.17 24.12 14.09
C GLY A 70 -8.73 24.96 15.29
N ILE A 71 -8.41 24.31 16.41
CA ILE A 71 -7.89 24.99 17.61
C ILE A 71 -6.55 25.65 17.30
N CYS A 72 -5.61 24.94 16.67
CA CYS A 72 -4.32 25.51 16.29
C CYS A 72 -4.46 26.72 15.36
N LEU A 73 -5.33 26.63 14.35
CA LEU A 73 -5.61 27.74 13.44
C LEU A 73 -6.24 28.94 14.15
N ALA A 74 -7.14 28.70 15.10
CA ALA A 74 -7.71 29.77 15.92
C ALA A 74 -6.65 30.47 16.78
N PHE A 75 -5.71 29.73 17.36
CA PHE A 75 -4.58 30.30 18.10
C PHE A 75 -3.63 31.12 17.20
N VAL A 76 -3.34 30.63 16.00
CA VAL A 76 -2.54 31.38 15.03
C VAL A 76 -3.27 32.66 14.61
N GLN A 77 -4.58 32.58 14.36
CA GLN A 77 -5.41 33.73 14.01
C GLN A 77 -5.45 34.79 15.11
N THR A 78 -5.59 34.39 16.38
CA THR A 78 -5.60 35.33 17.51
C THR A 78 -4.24 35.99 17.70
N LEU A 79 -3.14 35.24 17.53
CA LEU A 79 -1.78 35.79 17.55
C LEU A 79 -1.56 36.82 16.45
N ILE A 80 -2.00 36.52 15.22
CA ILE A 80 -1.89 37.46 14.08
C ILE A 80 -2.75 38.70 14.30
N TYR A 81 -3.94 38.56 14.89
CA TYR A 81 -4.84 39.70 15.12
C TYR A 81 -4.35 40.63 16.24
N PHE A 82 -3.59 40.11 17.21
CA PHE A 82 -3.08 40.87 18.36
C PHE A 82 -1.67 41.44 18.14
N LEU A 83 -0.95 40.96 17.13
CA LEU A 83 0.34 41.48 16.67
C LEU A 83 0.15 42.68 15.74
#